data_AF-A0A166B0J9-F1
#
_entry.id   AF-A0A166B0J9-F1
#
_cell.length_a   1.000
_cell.length_b   1.000
_cell.length_c   1.000
_cell.angle_alpha   90.00
_cell.angle_beta   90.00
_cell.angle_gamma   90.00
#
_symmetry.space_group_name_H-M   'P 1'
#
loop_
_entity.id
_entity.type
_entity.pdbx_description
1 polymer ?
#
loop_
_entity_poly.entity_id
_entity_poly.type
_entity_poly.pdbx_seq_one_letter_code
_entity_poly.pdbx_strand_id
1 'polypeptide(L)'
;SILDECEGSFTAAQEKVTKASKNYYADTGLIALLCRHDRVLYIVNLTTPGERQYYVLTLLHKLMCNLPDDWVVGFLYDISCQLARSIEKHGFLEEFAHRLVFGVSVFHAYGHNWACQLVFHPRKRDGFGLSDGE
;
A
#
# COMPACT_ATOMS: atom_id res chain seq x y z
N SER A 1 -12.23 9.48 -12.85
CA SER A 1 -10.87 10.04 -12.66
C SER A 1 -9.85 8.98 -13.03
N ILE A 2 -8.60 9.36 -13.32
CA ILE A 2 -7.49 8.43 -13.63
C ILE A 2 -7.31 7.37 -12.53
N LEU A 3 -7.52 7.74 -11.27
CA LEU A 3 -7.43 6.81 -10.15
C LEU A 3 -8.61 5.85 -10.12
N ASP A 4 -9.79 6.21 -10.61
CA ASP A 4 -10.92 5.27 -10.74
C ASP A 4 -10.65 4.21 -11.82
N GLU A 5 -9.97 4.59 -12.91
CA GLU A 5 -9.55 3.64 -13.95
C GLU A 5 -8.47 2.67 -13.45
N CYS A 6 -7.52 3.17 -12.65
CA CYS A 6 -6.55 2.31 -11.95
C CYS A 6 -7.26 1.35 -11.00
N GLU A 7 -8.18 1.84 -10.16
CA GLU A 7 -8.93 1.00 -9.22
C GLU A 7 -9.68 -0.13 -9.93
N GLY A 8 -10.36 0.19 -11.04
CA GLY A 8 -11.08 -0.80 -11.84
C GLY A 8 -10.19 -1.87 -12.48
N SER A 9 -8.91 -1.58 -12.72
CA SER A 9 -7.99 -2.46 -13.44
C SER A 9 -7.31 -3.51 -12.57
N PHE A 10 -7.27 -3.35 -11.23
CA PHE A 10 -6.55 -4.25 -10.34
C PHE A 10 -7.48 -5.04 -9.42
N THR A 11 -7.37 -6.38 -9.47
CA THR A 11 -8.12 -7.27 -8.57
C THR A 11 -7.79 -7.03 -7.10
N ALA A 12 -6.56 -6.62 -6.76
CA ALA A 12 -6.16 -6.27 -5.39
C ALA A 12 -6.87 -5.00 -4.86
N ALA A 13 -7.26 -4.09 -5.74
CA ALA A 13 -8.07 -2.92 -5.38
C ALA A 13 -9.57 -3.23 -5.31
N GLN A 14 -9.99 -4.40 -5.80
CA GLN A 14 -11.40 -4.79 -5.81
C GLN A 14 -11.76 -5.51 -4.50
N GLU A 15 -12.30 -4.75 -3.54
CA GLU A 15 -12.82 -5.29 -2.28
C GLU A 15 -13.90 -6.39 -2.46
N LYS A 16 -14.53 -6.45 -3.64
CA LYS A 16 -15.66 -7.32 -3.97
C LYS A 16 -15.28 -8.70 -4.53
N VAL A 17 -14.00 -8.96 -4.80
CA VAL A 17 -13.58 -10.27 -5.32
C VAL A 17 -13.24 -11.19 -4.15
N THR A 18 -14.25 -11.95 -3.71
CA THR A 18 -14.09 -13.03 -2.75
C THR A 18 -13.16 -14.10 -3.37
N LYS A 19 -11.86 -14.07 -3.06
CA LYS A 19 -10.98 -15.25 -3.29
C LYS A 19 -11.60 -16.40 -2.48
N ALA A 20 -12.06 -17.43 -3.21
CA ALA A 20 -12.78 -18.61 -2.76
C ALA A 20 -12.77 -18.89 -1.25
N SER A 21 -13.95 -18.84 -0.63
CA SER A 21 -14.19 -19.22 0.75
C SER A 21 -13.83 -20.69 1.01
N LYS A 22 -12.68 -20.93 1.65
CA LYS A 22 -12.45 -22.18 2.37
C LYS A 22 -12.82 -21.95 3.83
N ASN A 23 -14.04 -22.34 4.20
CA ASN A 23 -14.65 -22.24 5.54
C ASN A 23 -13.92 -23.04 6.66
N TYR A 24 -12.61 -23.31 6.51
CA TYR A 24 -11.83 -24.15 7.42
C TYR A 24 -10.72 -23.41 8.17
N TYR A 25 -10.35 -22.20 7.75
CA TYR A 25 -9.27 -21.44 8.38
C TYR A 25 -9.78 -20.09 8.88
N ALA A 26 -9.46 -19.75 10.14
CA ALA A 26 -9.77 -18.44 10.71
C ALA A 26 -8.94 -17.32 10.05
N ASP A 27 -7.72 -17.66 9.63
CA ASP A 27 -6.83 -16.78 8.88
C ASP A 27 -6.82 -17.17 7.41
N THR A 28 -7.14 -16.21 6.54
CA THR A 28 -7.19 -16.38 5.09
C THR A 28 -5.89 -15.99 4.38
N GLY A 29 -4.92 -15.45 5.14
CA GLY A 29 -3.60 -15.06 4.66
C GLY A 29 -2.86 -14.17 5.66
N LEU A 30 -1.72 -13.63 5.24
CA LEU A 30 -0.88 -12.72 6.00
C LEU A 30 -0.57 -11.48 5.15
N ILE A 31 -0.51 -10.32 5.79
CA ILE A 31 0.12 -9.12 5.21
C ILE A 31 1.31 -8.78 6.11
N ALA A 32 2.46 -8.55 5.48
CA ALA A 32 3.67 -8.14 6.16
C ALA A 32 4.10 -6.75 5.69
N LEU A 33 4.61 -5.95 6.62
CA LEU A 33 5.35 -4.72 6.32
C LEU A 33 6.83 -5.02 6.43
N LEU A 34 7.57 -4.80 5.34
CA LEU A 34 9.01 -5.04 5.27
C LEU A 34 9.76 -3.71 5.16
N CYS A 35 10.99 -3.69 5.64
CA CYS A 35 11.92 -2.61 5.30
C CYS A 35 12.61 -2.91 3.97
N ARG A 36 13.29 -1.90 3.40
CA ARG A 36 14.07 -2.00 2.15
C ARG A 36 15.23 -3.02 2.13
N HIS A 37 15.45 -3.75 3.22
CA HIS A 37 16.48 -4.79 3.36
C HIS A 37 15.83 -6.18 3.51
N ASP A 38 14.58 -6.32 3.10
CA ASP A 38 13.77 -7.54 3.16
C ASP A 38 13.63 -8.10 4.57
N ARG A 39 13.60 -7.21 5.57
CA ARG A 39 13.34 -7.57 6.96
C ARG A 39 11.91 -7.22 7.32
N VAL A 40 11.19 -8.23 7.78
CA VAL A 40 9.85 -8.06 8.33
C VAL A 40 9.91 -7.16 9.57
N LEU A 41 9.11 -6.11 9.56
CA LEU A 41 8.90 -5.20 10.69
C LEU A 41 7.65 -5.60 11.48
N TYR A 42 6.54 -5.81 10.76
CA TYR A 42 5.24 -6.16 11.34
C TYR A 42 4.50 -7.13 10.43
N ILE A 43 3.68 -8.00 11.02
CA ILE A 43 2.79 -8.94 10.31
C ILE A 43 1.40 -8.81 10.93
N VAL A 44 0.37 -8.90 10.08
CA VAL A 44 -1.02 -9.02 10.52
C VAL A 44 -1.69 -10.20 9.83
N ASN A 45 -2.54 -10.91 10.59
CA ASN A 45 -3.34 -12.01 10.07
C ASN A 45 -4.59 -11.45 9.37
N LEU A 46 -4.92 -12.02 8.21
CA LEU A 46 -6.14 -11.70 7.48
C LEU A 46 -7.31 -12.51 8.03
N THR A 47 -8.00 -11.96 9.00
CA THR A 47 -9.15 -12.59 9.67
C THR A 47 -10.49 -12.32 8.97
N THR A 48 -10.49 -11.52 7.88
CA THR A 48 -11.67 -11.21 7.08
C THR A 48 -11.41 -11.52 5.60
N PRO A 49 -12.44 -11.90 4.82
CA PRO A 49 -12.28 -12.07 3.38
C PRO A 49 -11.78 -10.79 2.70
N GLY A 50 -10.75 -10.95 1.86
CA GLY A 50 -10.13 -9.89 1.06
C GLY A 50 -8.99 -9.16 1.78
N GLU A 51 -8.04 -8.66 0.99
CA GLU A 51 -6.99 -7.74 1.44
C GLU A 51 -7.62 -6.35 1.62
N ARG A 52 -8.23 -6.13 2.79
CA ARG A 52 -8.87 -4.86 3.09
C ARG A 52 -7.83 -3.79 3.40
N GLN A 53 -8.10 -2.56 2.96
CA GLN A 53 -7.19 -1.43 3.11
C GLN A 53 -6.78 -1.14 4.57
N TYR A 54 -7.67 -1.41 5.53
CA TYR A 54 -7.39 -1.15 6.95
C TYR A 54 -6.19 -1.94 7.50
N TYR A 55 -5.85 -3.10 6.91
CA TYR A 55 -4.66 -3.84 7.32
C TYR A 55 -3.40 -3.04 7.04
N VAL A 56 -3.28 -2.48 5.83
CA VAL A 56 -2.16 -1.64 5.43
C VAL A 56 -2.12 -0.34 6.23
N LEU A 57 -3.27 0.30 6.46
CA LEU A 57 -3.36 1.50 7.30
C LEU A 57 -2.89 1.24 8.74
N THR A 58 -3.27 0.09 9.31
CA THR A 58 -2.86 -0.31 10.66
C THR A 58 -1.35 -0.54 10.76
N LEU A 59 -0.77 -1.21 9.76
CA LEU A 59 0.67 -1.44 9.69
C LEU A 59 1.45 -0.12 9.54
N LEU A 60 0.97 0.78 8.68
CA LEU A 60 1.57 2.11 8.50
C LEU A 60 1.47 2.93 9.79
N HIS A 61 0.31 3.00 10.43
CA HIS A 61 0.14 3.69 11.71
C HIS A 61 1.12 3.15 12.76
N LYS A 62 1.20 1.82 12.90
CA LYS A 62 2.10 1.18 13.84
C LYS A 62 3.57 1.53 13.55
N LEU A 63 3.97 1.55 12.28
CA LEU A 63 5.31 1.98 11.89
C LEU A 63 5.56 3.44 12.28
N MET A 64 4.70 4.35 11.87
CA MET A 64 4.90 5.79 12.07
C MET A 64 4.96 6.18 13.55
N CYS A 65 4.15 5.55 14.41
CA CYS A 65 4.23 5.76 15.87
C CYS A 65 5.56 5.32 16.51
N ASN A 66 6.40 4.55 15.80
CA ASN A 66 7.66 4.01 16.32
C ASN A 66 8.89 4.57 15.58
N LEU A 67 8.70 5.56 14.70
CA LEU A 67 9.78 6.26 14.01
C LEU A 67 9.99 7.68 14.57
N PRO A 68 11.21 8.23 14.51
CA PRO A 68 11.48 9.61 14.91
C PRO A 68 10.63 10.62 14.11
N ASP A 69 10.23 11.73 14.73
CA ASP A 69 9.23 12.64 14.14
C ASP A 69 9.71 13.48 12.94
N ASP A 70 11.02 13.54 12.74
CA ASP A 70 11.66 14.26 11.64
C ASP A 70 11.89 13.39 10.40
N TRP A 71 11.56 12.09 10.46
CA TRP A 71 11.78 11.17 9.35
C TRP A 71 10.66 11.25 8.31
N VAL A 72 11.05 11.28 7.03
CA VAL A 72 10.16 11.08 5.88
C VAL A 72 10.23 9.62 5.44
N VAL A 73 9.09 8.98 5.23
CA VAL A 73 8.99 7.55 4.94
C VAL A 73 8.44 7.33 3.53
N GLY A 74 9.24 6.67 2.70
CA GLY A 74 8.81 6.13 1.41
C GLY A 74 8.10 4.79 1.58
N PHE A 75 6.90 4.66 1.03
CA PHE A 75 6.07 3.45 1.08
C PHE A 75 5.79 2.92 -0.33
N LEU A 76 6.19 1.67 -0.57
CA LEU A 76 5.93 0.94 -1.82
C LEU A 76 4.83 -0.10 -1.60
N TYR A 77 3.83 -0.07 -2.48
CA TYR A 77 2.71 -1.03 -2.47
C TYR A 77 1.99 -1.04 -3.82
N ASP A 78 1.50 -2.19 -4.26
CA ASP A 78 0.89 -2.44 -5.58
C ASP A 78 -0.18 -1.43 -5.97
N ILE A 79 -0.99 -1.00 -4.99
CA ILE A 79 -2.09 -0.05 -5.19
C ILE A 79 -1.90 1.20 -4.31
N SER A 80 -0.65 1.59 -4.06
CA SER A 80 -0.33 2.77 -3.23
C SER A 80 -0.99 4.07 -3.72
N CYS A 81 -1.27 4.20 -5.03
CA CYS A 81 -2.02 5.33 -5.58
C CYS A 81 -3.45 5.42 -5.01
N GLN A 82 -4.10 4.27 -4.77
CA GLN A 82 -5.42 4.20 -4.14
C GLN A 82 -5.33 4.48 -2.65
N LEU A 83 -4.29 3.98 -2.01
CA LEU A 83 -4.04 4.22 -0.59
C LEU A 83 -3.82 5.71 -0.31
N ALA A 84 -2.95 6.36 -1.09
CA ALA A 84 -2.68 7.79 -1.00
C ALA A 84 -3.95 8.62 -1.19
N ARG A 85 -4.76 8.30 -2.22
CA ARG A 85 -6.06 8.93 -2.44
C ARG A 85 -7.01 8.76 -1.26
N SER A 86 -7.05 7.57 -0.66
CA SER A 86 -7.96 7.29 0.44
C SER A 86 -7.56 8.02 1.72
N ILE A 87 -6.25 8.10 1.98
CA ILE A 87 -5.68 8.91 3.08
C ILE A 87 -6.11 10.37 2.94
N GLU A 88 -5.89 10.95 1.75
CA GLU A 88 -6.27 12.35 1.48
C GLU A 88 -7.78 12.57 1.55
N LYS A 89 -8.57 11.69 0.92
CA LYS A 89 -10.03 11.85 0.81
C LYS A 89 -10.77 11.63 2.11
N HIS A 90 -10.30 10.70 2.95
CA HIS A 90 -11.00 10.26 4.16
C HIS A 90 -10.32 10.71 5.46
N GLY A 91 -9.18 11.41 5.39
CA GLY A 91 -8.46 11.88 6.57
C GLY A 91 -7.82 10.74 7.38
N PHE A 92 -7.45 9.63 6.75
CA PHE A 92 -6.75 8.56 7.44
C PHE A 92 -5.28 8.93 7.66
N LEU A 93 -4.74 8.71 8.86
CA LEU A 93 -3.34 9.00 9.20
C LEU A 93 -2.95 10.46 8.91
N GLU A 94 -3.87 11.40 9.11
CA GLU A 94 -3.67 12.83 8.83
C GLU A 94 -2.44 13.37 9.60
N GLU A 95 -2.21 12.87 10.82
CA GLU A 95 -1.07 13.17 11.66
C GLU A 95 0.28 12.78 11.03
N PHE A 96 0.29 11.79 10.13
CA PHE A 96 1.49 11.29 9.45
C PHE A 96 1.56 11.65 7.97
N ALA A 97 0.46 12.11 7.36
CA ALA A 97 0.32 12.27 5.92
C ALA A 97 1.43 13.12 5.28
N HIS A 98 1.84 14.20 5.95
CA HIS A 98 2.90 15.10 5.49
C HIS A 98 4.30 14.47 5.41
N ARG A 99 4.50 13.31 6.05
CA ARG A 99 5.78 12.57 6.10
C ARG A 99 5.75 11.27 5.29
N LEU A 100 4.62 10.95 4.67
CA LEU A 100 4.46 9.74 3.85
C LEU A 100 4.62 10.07 2.37
N VAL A 101 5.51 9.35 1.70
CA VAL A 101 5.71 9.41 0.25
C VAL A 101 5.31 8.07 -0.34
N PHE A 102 4.37 8.07 -1.28
CA PHE A 102 3.83 6.85 -1.86
C PHE A 102 4.44 6.56 -3.24
N GLY A 103 4.79 5.29 -3.48
CA GLY A 103 5.18 4.77 -4.78
C GLY A 103 4.55 3.39 -5.03
N VAL A 104 4.27 3.06 -6.29
CA VAL A 104 3.79 1.71 -6.66
C VAL A 104 5.00 0.80 -6.82
N SER A 105 4.94 -0.42 -6.28
CA SER A 105 6.02 -1.42 -6.45
C SER A 105 6.37 -1.60 -7.93
N VAL A 106 7.66 -1.70 -8.25
CA VAL A 106 8.17 -1.43 -9.60
C VAL A 106 7.62 -2.40 -10.65
N PHE A 107 7.40 -3.67 -10.32
CA PHE A 107 6.84 -4.64 -11.28
C PHE A 107 5.35 -4.43 -11.49
N HIS A 108 4.66 -3.84 -10.51
CA HIS A 108 3.25 -3.49 -10.60
C HIS A 108 3.01 -2.14 -11.29
N ALA A 109 3.97 -1.21 -11.23
CA ALA A 109 3.82 0.16 -11.71
C ALA A 109 3.39 0.23 -13.18
N TYR A 110 3.91 -0.64 -14.04
CA TYR A 110 3.55 -0.68 -15.46
C TYR A 110 2.12 -1.18 -15.74
N GLY A 111 1.49 -1.87 -14.78
CA GLY A 111 0.08 -2.24 -14.88
C GLY A 111 -0.88 -1.07 -14.65
N HIS A 112 -0.39 0.03 -14.06
CA HIS A 112 -1.20 1.23 -13.86
C HIS A 112 -1.23 2.07 -15.13
N ASN A 113 -2.25 2.93 -15.28
CA ASN A 113 -2.31 3.82 -16.43
C ASN A 113 -1.14 4.83 -16.46
N TRP A 114 -0.91 5.41 -17.64
CA TRP A 114 0.23 6.30 -17.89
C TRP A 114 0.34 7.47 -16.90
N ALA A 115 -0.78 8.10 -16.53
CA ALA A 115 -0.77 9.24 -15.62
C ALA A 115 -0.46 8.81 -14.17
N CYS A 116 -0.99 7.68 -13.71
CA CYS A 116 -0.60 7.09 -12.43
C CYS A 116 0.90 6.77 -12.42
N GLN A 117 1.46 6.23 -13.52
CA GLN A 117 2.89 6.00 -13.63
C GLN A 117 3.72 7.29 -13.55
N LEU A 118 3.25 8.42 -14.08
CA LEU A 118 4.00 9.68 -13.93
C LEU A 118 4.11 10.11 -12.46
N VAL A 119 3.06 9.87 -11.67
CA VAL A 119 2.99 10.34 -10.29
C VAL A 119 3.57 9.33 -9.31
N PHE A 120 3.26 8.04 -9.45
CA PHE A 120 3.54 7.01 -8.44
C PHE A 120 4.64 6.02 -8.83
N HIS A 121 5.21 6.08 -10.04
CA HIS A 121 6.29 5.16 -10.41
C HIS A 121 7.58 5.49 -9.63
N PRO A 122 8.19 4.54 -8.91
CA PRO A 122 9.29 4.81 -7.98
C PRO A 122 10.55 5.31 -8.68
N ARG A 123 10.78 4.89 -9.94
CA ARG A 123 11.87 5.43 -10.79
C ARG A 123 11.68 6.87 -11.27
N LYS A 124 10.49 7.45 -11.07
CA LYS A 124 10.15 8.84 -11.45
C LYS A 124 9.90 9.73 -10.23
N ARG A 125 10.18 9.21 -9.03
CA ARG A 125 10.01 9.92 -7.75
C ARG A 125 11.30 9.90 -6.96
N ASP A 126 11.60 11.02 -6.32
CA ASP A 126 12.73 11.10 -5.39
C ASP A 126 12.46 10.27 -4.12
N GLY A 127 13.54 9.82 -3.49
CA GLY A 127 13.50 9.10 -2.22
C GLY A 127 13.44 7.57 -2.32
N PHE A 128 13.10 7.00 -3.48
CA PHE A 128 13.02 5.53 -3.64
C PHE A 128 14.31 4.87 -4.15
N GLY A 129 15.21 5.65 -4.75
CA GLY A 129 16.47 5.14 -5.30
C GLY A 129 16.23 4.01 -6.32
N LEU A 130 16.85 2.84 -6.08
CA LEU A 130 16.66 1.65 -6.90
C LEU A 130 15.74 0.59 -6.30
N SER A 131 15.02 0.91 -5.22
CA SER A 131 14.13 -0.04 -4.53
C SER A 131 13.01 -0.51 -5.46
N ASP A 132 12.66 -1.79 -5.38
CA ASP A 132 11.59 -2.42 -6.17
C ASP A 132 10.27 -2.51 -5.39
N GLY A 133 10.31 -2.81 -4.10
CA GLY A 133 9.14 -2.86 -3.22
C GLY A 133 8.32 -4.13 -3.36
N GLU A 134 8.96 -5.23 -3.75
CA GLU A 134 8.37 -6.57 -3.84
C GLU A 134 8.50 -7.35 -2.53
#